data_AF-U7HIE1-F1
#
_entry.id   AF-U7HIE1-F1
#
_cell.length_a   1.000
_cell.length_b   1.000
_cell.length_c   1.000
_cell.angle_alpha   90.00
_cell.angle_beta   90.00
_cell.angle_gamma   90.00
#
_symmetry.space_group_name_H-M   'P 1'
#
loop_
_entity.id
_entity.type
_entity.pdbx_description
1 polymer ?
#
loop_
_entity_poly.entity_id
_entity_poly.type
_entity_poly.pdbx_seq_one_letter_code
_entity_poly.pdbx_strand_id
1 'polypeptide(L)'
;MKKLIILVTIAFTGWKIYQQYAPAPVVEWSNSETQNSIQYQTPEAITREATNAMRFTCDGREYCSEMTSRAEAEYFNRYCPNTKMDGDNDGIPCENDSRF
;
A
#
# COMPACT_ATOMS: atom_id res chain seq x y z
N MET A 1 -14.66 50.28 9.58
CA MET A 1 -14.50 48.96 10.24
C MET A 1 -15.10 47.79 9.43
N LYS A 2 -16.26 47.92 8.79
CA LYS A 2 -16.87 46.85 7.96
C LYS A 2 -16.05 46.40 6.73
N LYS A 3 -15.29 47.32 6.10
CA LYS A 3 -14.42 46.99 4.95
C LYS A 3 -13.28 46.03 5.31
N LEU A 4 -12.77 46.12 6.54
CA LEU A 4 -11.70 45.23 7.03
C LEU A 4 -12.23 43.83 7.31
N ILE A 5 -13.44 43.72 7.85
CA ILE A 5 -14.09 42.42 8.11
C ILE A 5 -14.30 41.65 6.80
N ILE A 6 -14.72 42.33 5.73
CA ILE A 6 -14.92 41.71 4.41
C ILE A 6 -13.60 41.18 3.83
N LEU A 7 -12.50 41.95 3.93
CA LEU A 7 -11.20 41.52 3.44
C LEU A 7 -10.65 40.30 4.19
N VAL A 8 -10.81 40.26 5.52
CA VAL A 8 -10.40 39.11 6.33
C VAL A 8 -11.19 37.85 5.96
N THR A 9 -12.50 37.97 5.72
CA THR A 9 -13.31 36.82 5.30
C THR A 9 -12.91 36.26 3.95
N ILE A 10 -12.61 37.13 2.97
CA ILE A 10 -12.18 36.70 1.62
C ILE A 10 -10.80 36.05 1.67
N ALA A 11 -9.89 36.58 2.49
CA ALA A 11 -8.57 35.98 2.69
C ALA A 11 -8.67 34.60 3.34
N PHE A 12 -9.53 34.44 4.36
CA PHE A 12 -9.71 33.17 5.06
C PHE A 12 -10.37 32.09 4.18
N THR A 13 -11.40 32.45 3.42
CA THR A 13 -12.06 31.51 2.48
C THR A 13 -11.13 31.13 1.33
N GLY A 14 -10.41 32.10 0.76
CA GLY A 14 -9.40 31.86 -0.27
C GLY A 14 -8.28 30.94 0.22
N TRP A 15 -7.80 31.12 1.45
CA TRP A 15 -6.79 30.25 2.06
C TRP A 15 -7.29 28.81 2.25
N LYS A 16 -8.51 28.63 2.76
CA LYS A 16 -9.09 27.30 2.97
C LYS A 16 -9.26 26.55 1.64
N ILE A 17 -9.69 27.26 0.59
CA ILE A 17 -9.78 26.73 -0.76
C ILE A 17 -8.38 26.37 -1.27
N TYR A 18 -7.40 27.26 -1.12
CA TYR A 18 -6.02 26.99 -1.55
C TYR A 18 -5.41 25.73 -0.90
N GLN A 19 -5.67 25.50 0.38
CA GLN A 19 -5.24 24.27 1.06
C GLN A 19 -5.92 23.00 0.52
N GLN A 20 -7.16 23.10 0.05
CA GLN A 20 -7.87 21.99 -0.60
C GLN A 20 -7.33 21.67 -2.00
N TYR A 21 -6.84 22.69 -2.73
CA TYR A 21 -6.34 22.55 -4.10
C TYR A 21 -4.83 22.36 -4.19
N ALA A 22 -4.12 22.28 -3.06
CA ALA A 22 -2.72 21.90 -3.05
C ALA A 22 -2.61 20.51 -3.70
N PRO A 23 -2.01 20.39 -4.91
CA PRO A 23 -1.84 19.09 -5.53
C PRO A 23 -1.00 18.23 -4.59
N ALA A 24 -1.38 16.97 -4.43
CA ALA A 24 -0.56 16.02 -3.70
C ALA A 24 0.86 16.05 -4.27
N PRO A 25 1.92 15.98 -3.44
CA PRO A 25 3.25 15.75 -3.96
C PRO A 25 3.17 14.46 -4.78
N VAL A 26 3.40 14.58 -6.09
CA VAL A 26 3.56 13.41 -6.93
C VAL A 26 4.77 12.69 -6.36
N VAL A 27 4.53 11.54 -5.75
CA VAL A 27 5.60 10.59 -5.44
C VAL A 27 6.11 10.18 -6.80
N GLU A 28 7.20 10.80 -7.22
CA GLU A 28 8.01 10.30 -8.32
C GLU A 28 8.56 8.98 -7.81
N TRP A 29 7.82 7.90 -8.10
CA TRP A 29 8.38 6.55 -8.16
C TRP A 29 9.37 6.57 -9.32
N SER A 30 10.48 7.25 -9.10
CA SER A 30 11.72 6.92 -9.76
C SER A 30 11.94 5.47 -9.39
N ASN A 31 11.62 4.59 -10.33
CA ASN A 31 12.27 3.31 -10.45
C ASN A 31 13.75 3.64 -10.69
N SER A 32 14.42 4.06 -9.62
CA SER A 32 15.86 4.04 -9.53
C SER A 32 16.20 2.56 -9.45
N GLU A 33 16.28 1.95 -10.63
CA GLU A 33 17.14 0.83 -10.92
C GLU A 33 18.57 1.23 -10.53
N THR A 34 18.83 1.27 -9.23
CA THR A 34 20.17 1.05 -8.73
C THR A 34 20.35 -0.46 -8.77
N GLN A 35 20.74 -0.92 -9.95
CA GLN A 35 21.33 -2.22 -10.17
C GLN A 35 22.46 -2.44 -9.16
N ASN A 36 22.23 -3.18 -8.07
CA ASN A 36 23.28 -4.00 -7.48
C ASN A 36 22.77 -5.07 -6.47
N SER A 37 22.05 -6.07 -6.97
CA SER A 37 22.29 -7.45 -6.56
C SER A 37 21.67 -8.38 -7.59
N ILE A 38 22.52 -8.85 -8.51
CA ILE A 38 22.23 -10.02 -9.33
C ILE A 38 22.10 -11.20 -8.37
N GLN A 39 20.90 -11.45 -7.86
CA GLN A 39 20.46 -12.81 -7.54
C GLN A 39 19.70 -13.27 -8.78
N TYR A 40 20.30 -14.20 -9.52
CA TYR A 40 19.66 -14.91 -10.62
C TYR A 40 18.38 -15.58 -10.12
N GLN A 41 17.26 -14.86 -10.16
CA GLN A 41 15.94 -15.48 -10.10
C GLN A 41 15.65 -16.02 -11.50
N THR A 42 15.70 -17.34 -11.59
CA THR A 42 15.29 -18.10 -12.76
C THR A 42 13.90 -17.62 -13.22
N PRO A 43 13.64 -17.47 -14.54
CA PRO A 43 12.34 -17.05 -15.08
C PRO A 43 11.12 -17.85 -14.55
N GLU A 44 11.36 -19.05 -14.01
CA GLU A 44 10.35 -19.84 -13.32
C GLU A 44 9.80 -19.22 -12.03
N ALA A 45 10.60 -18.51 -11.21
CA ALA A 45 10.12 -17.99 -9.93
C ALA A 45 9.05 -16.89 -10.11
N ILE A 46 9.32 -15.94 -11.01
CA ILE A 46 8.37 -14.86 -11.36
C ILE A 46 7.09 -15.44 -11.98
N THR A 47 7.22 -16.46 -12.83
CA THR A 47 6.06 -17.12 -13.45
C THR A 47 5.25 -17.90 -12.41
N ARG A 48 5.91 -18.50 -11.42
CA ARG A 48 5.27 -19.29 -10.35
C ARG A 48 4.55 -18.41 -9.32
N GLU A 49 5.10 -17.26 -8.95
CA GLU A 49 4.40 -16.30 -8.07
C GLU A 49 3.20 -15.69 -8.75
N ALA A 50 3.33 -15.27 -10.02
CA ALA A 50 2.19 -14.74 -10.79
C ALA A 50 1.09 -15.79 -10.99
N THR A 51 1.43 -17.05 -11.25
CA THR A 51 0.43 -18.13 -11.37
C THR A 51 -0.19 -18.54 -10.04
N ASN A 52 0.51 -18.38 -8.91
CA ASN A 52 -0.08 -18.57 -7.57
C ASN A 52 -1.02 -17.41 -7.21
N ALA A 53 -0.62 -16.17 -7.49
CA ALA A 53 -1.46 -14.98 -7.29
C ALA A 53 -2.80 -15.07 -8.05
N MET A 54 -2.80 -15.66 -9.26
CA MET A 54 -4.01 -15.93 -10.02
C MET A 54 -4.94 -16.99 -9.39
N ARG A 55 -4.50 -17.73 -8.37
CA ARG A 55 -5.27 -18.79 -7.70
C ARG A 55 -5.81 -18.38 -6.34
N PHE A 56 -5.39 -17.25 -5.79
CA PHE A 56 -5.84 -16.81 -4.48
C PHE A 56 -7.20 -16.12 -4.60
N THR A 57 -8.14 -16.50 -3.74
CA THR A 57 -9.48 -15.93 -3.68
C THR A 57 -9.82 -15.64 -2.24
N CYS A 58 -10.45 -14.49 -1.99
CA CYS A 58 -10.92 -14.15 -0.66
C CYS A 58 -12.04 -15.10 -0.24
N ASP A 59 -11.73 -15.99 0.69
CA ASP A 59 -12.60 -17.03 1.23
C ASP A 59 -12.98 -16.81 2.70
N GLY A 60 -12.58 -15.66 3.26
CA GLY A 60 -12.90 -15.27 4.64
C GLY A 60 -11.81 -15.60 5.67
N ARG A 61 -10.63 -16.06 5.24
CA ARG A 61 -9.47 -16.17 6.11
C ARG A 61 -8.94 -14.80 6.51
N GLU A 62 -8.51 -14.69 7.76
CA GLU A 62 -8.07 -13.43 8.36
C GLU A 62 -6.65 -13.53 8.93
N TYR A 63 -6.15 -14.72 9.28
CA TYR A 63 -4.90 -14.88 10.03
C TYR A 63 -3.80 -15.63 9.28
N CYS A 64 -2.54 -15.40 9.66
CA CYS A 64 -1.36 -16.05 9.10
C CYS A 64 -1.38 -17.58 9.21
N SER A 65 -1.94 -18.12 10.29
CA SER A 65 -2.09 -19.58 10.50
C SER A 65 -2.86 -20.27 9.38
N GLU A 66 -3.73 -19.54 8.70
CA GLU A 66 -4.63 -20.03 7.65
C GLU A 66 -4.03 -19.89 6.26
N MET A 67 -2.95 -19.13 6.11
CA MET A 67 -2.21 -18.98 4.86
C MET A 67 -1.24 -20.16 4.67
N THR A 68 -0.95 -20.48 3.42
CA THR A 68 -0.05 -21.56 3.00
C THR A 68 1.27 -21.02 2.44
N SER A 69 1.34 -19.72 2.14
CA SER A 69 2.54 -19.05 1.67
C SER A 69 2.56 -17.56 2.01
N ARG A 70 3.75 -16.95 2.05
CA ARG A 70 3.92 -15.49 2.18
C ARG A 70 3.19 -14.74 1.05
N ALA A 71 3.34 -15.20 -0.19
CA ALA A 71 2.69 -14.60 -1.35
C ALA A 71 1.15 -14.61 -1.26
N GLU A 72 0.59 -15.66 -0.66
CA GLU A 72 -0.85 -15.73 -0.37
C GLU A 72 -1.24 -14.72 0.72
N ALA A 73 -0.48 -14.62 1.80
CA ALA A 73 -0.71 -13.63 2.84
C ALA A 73 -0.63 -12.20 2.28
N GLU A 74 0.37 -11.88 1.46
CA GLU A 74 0.50 -10.59 0.77
C GLU A 74 -0.70 -10.29 -0.13
N TYR A 75 -1.18 -11.29 -0.86
CA TYR A 75 -2.40 -11.16 -1.66
C TYR A 75 -3.60 -10.84 -0.78
N PHE A 76 -3.80 -11.59 0.31
CA PHE A 76 -4.91 -11.36 1.22
C PHE A 76 -4.85 -9.98 1.87
N ASN A 77 -3.67 -9.55 2.36
CA ASN A 77 -3.49 -8.23 2.97
C ASN A 77 -3.87 -7.08 2.01
N ARG A 78 -3.60 -7.26 0.71
CA ARG A 78 -3.84 -6.24 -0.31
C ARG A 78 -5.25 -6.27 -0.90
N TYR A 79 -5.84 -7.44 -1.06
CA TYR A 79 -7.04 -7.61 -1.89
C TYR A 79 -8.26 -8.14 -1.13
N CYS A 80 -8.09 -8.67 0.09
CA CYS A 80 -9.18 -9.24 0.87
C CYS A 80 -9.57 -8.35 2.05
N PRO A 81 -10.88 -8.22 2.36
CA PRO A 81 -11.34 -7.44 3.50
C PRO A 81 -11.07 -8.16 4.83
N ASN A 82 -10.99 -7.40 5.92
CA ASN A 82 -10.93 -7.88 7.31
C ASN A 82 -9.71 -8.76 7.67
N THR A 83 -8.61 -8.64 6.93
CA THR A 83 -7.37 -9.36 7.24
C THR A 83 -6.71 -8.84 8.52
N LYS A 84 -6.15 -9.76 9.32
CA LYS A 84 -5.50 -9.53 10.63
C LYS A 84 -4.13 -10.21 10.67
N MET A 85 -3.35 -9.96 9.64
CA MET A 85 -2.04 -10.59 9.42
C MET A 85 -0.88 -9.60 9.43
N ASP A 86 -1.19 -8.32 9.26
CA ASP A 86 -0.27 -7.19 9.28
C ASP A 86 -0.58 -6.36 10.54
N GLY A 87 0.16 -6.63 11.62
CA GLY A 87 -0.15 -6.11 12.95
C GLY A 87 0.27 -4.65 13.14
N ASP A 88 1.37 -4.26 12.50
CA ASP A 88 1.97 -2.93 12.51
C ASP A 88 1.64 -2.10 11.27
N ASN A 89 0.95 -2.70 10.28
CA ASN A 89 0.43 -2.05 9.07
C ASN A 89 1.53 -1.48 8.18
N ASP A 90 2.66 -2.19 8.10
CA ASP A 90 3.80 -1.82 7.25
C ASP A 90 3.69 -2.41 5.83
N GLY A 91 2.67 -3.24 5.58
CA GLY A 91 2.41 -3.91 4.32
C GLY A 91 3.03 -5.30 4.20
N ILE A 92 3.76 -5.78 5.22
CA ILE A 92 4.42 -7.07 5.27
C ILE A 92 3.64 -7.99 6.24
N PRO A 93 2.73 -8.84 5.73
CA PRO A 93 1.99 -9.72 6.61
C PRO A 93 2.86 -10.89 7.12
N CYS A 94 2.52 -11.39 8.30
CA CYS A 94 3.07 -12.63 8.86
C CYS A 94 4.57 -12.63 9.15
N GLU A 95 5.18 -11.48 9.46
CA GLU A 95 6.62 -11.37 9.74
C GLU A 95 7.11 -12.27 10.89
N ASN A 96 6.23 -12.49 11.88
CA ASN A 96 6.53 -13.31 13.06
C ASN A 96 6.22 -14.81 12.85
N ASP A 97 5.83 -15.22 11.64
CA ASP A 97 5.51 -16.61 11.32
C ASP A 97 6.70 -17.32 10.66
N SER A 98 7.40 -18.15 11.44
CA SER A 98 8.57 -18.91 10.98
C SER A 98 8.33 -19.88 9.81
N ARG A 99 7.07 -20.10 9.40
CA ARG A 99 6.72 -20.91 8.23
C ARG A 99 6.97 -20.17 6.91
N PHE A 100 7.18 -18.85 6.96
CA PHE A 100 7.27 -17.95 5.80
C PHE A 100 8.51 -17.06 5.79
#